data_AF-A0A5N7A4F4-F1
#
_entry.id   AF-A0A5N7A4F4-F1
#
_cell.length_a   1.000
_cell.length_b   1.000
_cell.length_c   1.000
_cell.angle_alpha   90.00
_cell.angle_beta   90.00
_cell.angle_gamma   90.00
#
_symmetry.space_group_name_H-M   'P 1'
#
loop_
_entity.id
_entity.type
_entity.pdbx_description
1 polymer ?
#
loop_
_entity_poly.entity_id
_entity_poly.type
_entity_poly.pdbx_seq_one_letter_code
_entity_poly.pdbx_strand_id
1 'polypeptide(L)'
;MAPMEDRLIHDELSKLAGTIRSWAKRHSAASPNTLQGIPREDKDVIIEGLGEYCSEHDWDSLIQKIPISSGKVPAILVQALLSRLVFETLFADCFFAFTRNGNDGTTPERAEMVKVYKAMRQVDETYAHAWRSQTLIGRLSRELATKFLASPASHIFRQTARADDIRTREQELQSLLNGAAQLALSLWTQRPFIVCWIEYHDFAINHRKMSAHRLHHLDEDDTRLDGKKVLLFIQPAILAYGTADGQDYNQRKVWMRATVVVDEGS
;
A
#
# COMPACT_ATOMS: atom_id res chain seq x y z
N MET A 1 2.78 20.39 15.41
CA MET A 1 1.57 20.33 14.55
C MET A 1 0.40 19.86 15.40
N ALA A 2 -0.80 20.39 15.20
CA ALA A 2 -2.00 19.82 15.81
C ALA A 2 -2.26 18.41 15.22
N PRO A 3 -2.77 17.45 16.00
CA PRO A 3 -3.16 16.13 15.48
C PRO A 3 -4.19 16.25 14.35
N MET A 4 -4.11 15.38 13.36
CA MET A 4 -5.09 15.36 12.27
C MET A 4 -6.38 14.72 12.77
N GLU A 5 -7.53 15.33 12.47
CA GLU A 5 -8.82 14.77 12.83
C GLU A 5 -9.12 13.48 12.05
N ASP A 6 -9.79 12.52 12.68
CA ASP A 6 -10.12 11.21 12.07
C ASP A 6 -10.79 11.37 10.69
N ARG A 7 -11.71 12.33 10.52
CA ARG A 7 -12.38 12.60 9.23
C ARG A 7 -11.39 12.99 8.14
N LEU A 8 -10.43 13.87 8.46
CA LEU A 8 -9.39 14.29 7.52
C LEU A 8 -8.44 13.15 7.19
N ILE A 9 -8.11 12.29 8.16
CA ILE A 9 -7.31 11.09 7.94
C ILE A 9 -8.01 10.16 6.94
N HIS A 10 -9.31 9.91 7.12
CA HIS A 10 -10.13 9.12 6.20
C HIS A 10 -10.13 9.71 4.78
N ASP A 11 -10.30 11.02 4.65
CA ASP A 11 -10.33 11.72 3.36
C ASP A 11 -8.97 11.64 2.63
N GLU A 12 -7.86 11.92 3.34
CA GLU A 12 -6.53 11.89 2.73
C GLU A 12 -6.07 10.46 2.38
N LEU A 13 -6.40 9.45 3.19
CA LEU A 13 -6.14 8.04 2.85
C LEU A 13 -6.97 7.61 1.62
N SER A 14 -8.23 8.03 1.53
CA SER A 14 -9.09 7.76 0.37
C SER A 14 -8.58 8.44 -0.90
N LYS A 15 -8.08 9.67 -0.78
CA LYS A 15 -7.44 10.43 -1.87
C LYS A 15 -6.13 9.80 -2.32
N LEU A 16 -5.31 9.30 -1.41
CA LEU A 16 -4.10 8.54 -1.74
C LEU A 16 -4.46 7.27 -2.53
N ALA A 17 -5.42 6.48 -2.05
CA ALA A 17 -5.92 5.29 -2.75
C ALA A 17 -6.46 5.62 -4.16
N GLY A 18 -7.18 6.73 -4.31
CA GLY A 18 -7.65 7.24 -5.60
C GLY A 18 -6.51 7.65 -6.54
N THR A 19 -5.45 8.25 -6.00
CA THR A 19 -4.27 8.69 -6.75
C THR A 19 -3.46 7.49 -7.26
N ILE A 20 -3.20 6.49 -6.41
CA ILE A 20 -2.54 5.23 -6.79
C ILE A 20 -3.30 4.54 -7.93
N ARG A 21 -4.61 4.40 -7.79
CA ARG A 21 -5.48 3.81 -8.82
C ARG A 21 -5.42 4.57 -10.14
N SER A 22 -5.46 5.90 -10.09
CA SER A 22 -5.43 6.74 -11.29
C SER A 22 -4.10 6.66 -12.02
N TRP A 23 -2.99 6.64 -11.27
CA TRP A 23 -1.65 6.44 -11.81
C TRP A 23 -1.53 5.06 -12.46
N ALA A 24 -1.95 3.99 -11.76
CA ALA A 24 -1.91 2.63 -12.28
C ALA A 24 -2.71 2.48 -13.57
N LYS A 25 -3.94 2.99 -13.62
CA LYS A 25 -4.78 2.96 -14.84
C LYS A 25 -4.16 3.70 -16.02
N ARG A 26 -3.46 4.81 -15.76
CA ARG A 26 -2.83 5.64 -16.81
C ARG A 26 -1.61 4.95 -17.42
N HIS A 27 -0.81 4.31 -16.57
CA HIS A 27 0.51 3.81 -16.93
C HIS A 27 0.59 2.31 -17.14
N SER A 28 -0.44 1.53 -16.82
CA SER A 28 -0.49 0.11 -17.14
C SER A 28 -0.81 -0.13 -18.62
N ALA A 29 -0.42 -1.30 -19.11
CA ALA A 29 -0.90 -1.81 -20.39
C ALA A 29 -2.44 -1.91 -20.37
N ALA A 30 -3.09 -1.56 -21.49
CA ALA A 30 -4.54 -1.64 -21.63
C ALA A 30 -5.00 -2.87 -22.44
N SER A 31 -4.06 -3.57 -23.09
CA SER A 31 -4.37 -4.66 -24.00
C SER A 31 -4.23 -6.03 -23.31
N PRO A 32 -5.22 -6.93 -23.42
CA PRO A 32 -5.09 -8.33 -22.99
C PRO A 32 -3.88 -9.05 -23.61
N ASN A 33 -3.53 -8.69 -24.86
CA ASN A 33 -2.41 -9.29 -25.58
C ASN A 33 -1.06 -8.93 -24.95
N THR A 34 -0.99 -7.82 -24.21
CA THR A 34 0.24 -7.46 -23.50
C THR A 34 0.58 -8.49 -22.44
N LEU A 35 -0.41 -9.04 -21.73
CA LEU A 35 -0.18 -10.08 -20.74
C LEU A 35 0.27 -11.42 -21.35
N GLN A 36 -0.19 -11.73 -22.57
CA GLN A 36 0.21 -12.93 -23.28
C GLN A 36 1.67 -12.87 -23.75
N GLY A 37 2.14 -11.67 -24.13
CA GLY A 37 3.51 -11.45 -24.60
C GLY A 37 4.57 -11.39 -23.50
N ILE A 38 4.18 -11.39 -22.22
CA ILE A 38 5.15 -11.40 -21.10
C ILE A 38 5.70 -12.83 -20.94
N PRO A 39 7.04 -13.01 -20.96
CA PRO A 39 7.69 -14.27 -20.64
C PRO A 39 7.21 -14.89 -19.33
N ARG A 40 7.27 -16.22 -19.21
CA ARG A 40 6.80 -16.90 -17.99
C ARG A 40 7.59 -16.47 -16.74
N GLU A 41 8.91 -16.36 -16.88
CA GLU A 41 9.80 -15.86 -15.82
C GLU A 41 9.37 -14.47 -15.29
N ASP A 42 9.01 -13.55 -16.18
CA ASP A 42 8.53 -12.22 -15.80
C ASP A 42 7.17 -12.25 -15.10
N LYS A 43 6.28 -13.19 -15.50
CA LYS A 43 4.99 -13.40 -14.83
C LYS A 43 5.15 -13.93 -13.42
N ASP A 44 6.05 -14.89 -13.22
CA ASP A 44 6.34 -15.47 -11.92
C ASP A 44 6.92 -14.38 -10.99
N VAL A 45 7.83 -13.55 -11.50
CA VAL A 45 8.40 -12.40 -10.77
C VAL A 45 7.33 -11.35 -10.39
N ILE A 46 6.26 -11.17 -11.17
CA ILE A 46 5.13 -10.32 -10.79
C ILE A 46 4.36 -10.91 -9.59
N ILE A 47 4.10 -12.22 -9.60
CA ILE A 47 3.41 -12.90 -8.49
C ILE A 47 4.24 -12.86 -7.20
N GLU A 48 5.55 -13.13 -7.30
CA GLU A 48 6.48 -12.95 -6.18
C GLU A 48 6.48 -11.51 -5.66
N GLY A 49 6.43 -10.54 -6.58
CA GLY A 49 6.31 -9.12 -6.27
C GLY A 49 5.03 -8.74 -5.52
N LEU A 50 3.95 -9.52 -5.63
CA LEU A 50 2.72 -9.34 -4.86
C LEU A 50 2.83 -9.96 -3.46
N GLY A 51 3.56 -11.06 -3.29
CA GLY A 51 3.84 -11.67 -1.99
C GLY A 51 2.56 -11.92 -1.19
N GLU A 52 2.50 -11.46 0.06
CA GLU A 52 1.33 -11.65 0.94
C GLU A 52 0.04 -10.99 0.45
N TYR A 53 0.07 -10.16 -0.59
CA TYR A 53 -1.15 -9.60 -1.17
C TYR A 53 -1.89 -10.60 -2.06
N CYS A 54 -1.23 -11.64 -2.57
CA CYS A 54 -1.82 -12.61 -3.50
C CYS A 54 -1.95 -13.99 -2.84
N SER A 55 -3.13 -14.60 -2.91
CA SER A 55 -3.35 -15.96 -2.40
C SER A 55 -2.78 -17.04 -3.31
N GLU A 56 -2.57 -16.72 -4.58
CA GLU A 56 -2.08 -17.64 -5.60
C GLU A 56 -0.56 -17.55 -5.75
N HIS A 57 0.08 -18.67 -6.07
CA HIS A 57 1.53 -18.79 -6.20
C HIS A 57 2.02 -18.79 -7.64
N ASP A 58 1.10 -18.84 -8.61
CA ASP A 58 1.43 -18.82 -10.03
C ASP A 58 0.45 -17.92 -10.80
N TRP A 59 0.93 -17.42 -11.93
CA TRP A 59 0.20 -16.48 -12.75
C TRP A 59 -1.09 -17.06 -13.34
N ASP A 60 -1.03 -18.30 -13.82
CA ASP A 60 -2.15 -18.91 -14.53
C ASP A 60 -3.34 -19.16 -13.60
N SER A 61 -3.08 -19.64 -12.37
CA SER A 61 -4.08 -19.77 -11.31
C SER A 61 -4.74 -18.43 -10.96
N LEU A 62 -3.95 -17.37 -10.81
CA LEU A 62 -4.48 -16.02 -10.53
C LEU A 62 -5.37 -15.53 -11.68
N ILE A 63 -4.90 -15.61 -12.92
CA ILE A 63 -5.65 -15.14 -14.09
C ILE A 63 -6.91 -15.94 -14.33
N GLN A 64 -6.91 -17.24 -14.03
CA GLN A 64 -8.10 -18.08 -14.14
C GLN A 64 -9.17 -17.68 -13.13
N LYS A 65 -8.78 -17.33 -11.89
CA LYS A 65 -9.72 -17.01 -10.80
C LYS A 65 -10.13 -15.55 -10.76
N ILE A 66 -9.35 -14.63 -11.33
CA ILE A 66 -9.62 -13.19 -11.20
C ILE A 66 -10.90 -12.80 -11.99
N PRO A 67 -11.95 -12.31 -11.31
CA PRO A 67 -13.22 -11.98 -11.97
C PRO A 67 -13.17 -10.57 -12.57
N ILE A 68 -12.08 -10.26 -13.26
CA ILE A 68 -11.81 -8.94 -13.82
C ILE A 68 -11.51 -9.11 -15.30
N SER A 69 -12.16 -8.28 -16.14
CA SER A 69 -11.92 -8.32 -17.58
C SER A 69 -10.43 -8.19 -17.89
N SER A 70 -9.88 -9.05 -18.74
CA SER A 70 -8.45 -9.16 -19.02
C SER A 70 -7.74 -7.83 -19.33
N GLY A 71 -8.40 -6.88 -20.01
CA GLY A 71 -7.84 -5.55 -20.29
C GLY A 71 -7.66 -4.62 -19.06
N LYS A 72 -8.29 -4.94 -17.92
CA LYS A 72 -8.18 -4.20 -16.65
C LYS A 72 -7.18 -4.86 -15.68
N VAL A 73 -6.85 -6.13 -15.88
CA VAL A 73 -5.93 -6.87 -15.01
C VAL A 73 -4.57 -6.18 -14.85
N PRO A 74 -3.89 -5.67 -15.90
CA PRO A 74 -2.61 -5.00 -15.71
C PRO A 74 -2.70 -3.79 -14.78
N ALA A 75 -3.77 -3.00 -14.88
CA ALA A 75 -3.98 -1.84 -14.01
C ALA A 75 -4.16 -2.26 -12.54
N ILE A 76 -4.85 -3.39 -12.31
CA ILE A 76 -5.10 -3.93 -10.97
C ILE A 76 -3.81 -4.46 -10.34
N LEU A 77 -2.99 -5.18 -11.10
CA LEU A 77 -1.70 -5.68 -10.62
C LEU A 77 -0.73 -4.53 -10.33
N VAL A 78 -0.62 -3.53 -11.22
CA VAL A 78 0.18 -2.31 -10.96
C VAL A 78 -0.32 -1.58 -9.71
N GLN A 79 -1.64 -1.46 -9.54
CA GLN A 79 -2.22 -0.81 -8.37
C GLN A 79 -1.88 -1.55 -7.08
N ALA A 80 -1.98 -2.88 -7.07
CA ALA A 80 -1.63 -3.72 -5.92
C ALA A 80 -0.14 -3.62 -5.57
N LEU A 81 0.76 -3.75 -6.56
CA LEU A 81 2.21 -3.62 -6.38
C LEU A 81 2.60 -2.23 -5.85
N LEU A 82 2.03 -1.15 -6.41
CA LEU A 82 2.31 0.21 -5.96
C LEU A 82 1.77 0.47 -4.55
N SER A 83 0.56 -0.03 -4.26
CA SER A 83 -0.02 0.07 -2.92
C SER A 83 0.84 -0.67 -1.90
N ARG A 84 1.27 -1.90 -2.22
CA ARG A 84 2.17 -2.67 -1.36
C ARG A 84 3.44 -1.89 -1.06
N LEU A 85 4.13 -1.37 -2.09
CA LEU A 85 5.32 -0.53 -1.88
C LEU A 85 5.04 0.65 -0.95
N VAL A 86 3.97 1.41 -1.22
CA VAL A 86 3.60 2.61 -0.44
C VAL A 86 3.32 2.24 1.02
N PHE A 87 2.45 1.26 1.26
CA PHE A 87 1.98 0.94 2.59
C PHE A 87 3.00 0.14 3.42
N GLU A 88 3.76 -0.78 2.81
CA GLU A 88 4.83 -1.51 3.52
C GLU A 88 6.03 -0.60 3.82
N THR A 89 6.36 0.31 2.92
CA THR A 89 7.54 1.17 3.12
C THR A 89 7.24 2.36 4.01
N LEU A 90 6.09 3.02 3.81
CA LEU A 90 5.81 4.31 4.44
C LEU A 90 4.87 4.20 5.64
N PHE A 91 3.90 3.29 5.59
CA PHE A 91 2.84 3.18 6.62
C PHE A 91 3.03 2.01 7.59
N ALA A 92 3.90 1.05 7.28
CA ALA A 92 4.26 -0.04 8.20
C ALA A 92 5.55 0.25 8.98
N ASP A 93 6.35 1.23 8.54
CA ASP A 93 7.57 1.64 9.23
C ASP A 93 7.55 3.14 9.51
N CYS A 94 7.56 3.52 10.79
CA CYS A 94 7.61 4.91 11.19
C CYS A 94 8.96 5.58 10.95
N PHE A 95 10.05 4.83 10.86
CA PHE A 95 11.41 5.31 10.61
C PHE A 95 11.82 5.18 9.14
N PHE A 96 10.84 5.04 8.23
CA PHE A 96 11.09 4.95 6.79
C PHE A 96 11.98 6.07 6.25
N ALA A 97 11.90 7.26 6.85
CA ALA A 97 12.66 8.44 6.47
C ALA A 97 14.18 8.37 6.77
N PHE A 98 14.62 7.41 7.59
CA PHE A 98 16.03 7.24 7.98
C PHE A 98 16.79 6.40 6.95
N THR A 99 16.95 6.92 5.73
CA THR A 99 17.83 6.32 4.71
C THR A 99 19.26 6.86 4.85
N ARG A 100 20.25 5.96 4.69
CA ARG A 100 21.68 6.29 4.76
C ARG A 100 22.04 7.37 3.74
N ASN A 101 22.24 8.60 4.20
CA ASN A 101 22.76 9.69 3.38
C ASN A 101 24.20 9.98 3.79
N GLY A 102 25.15 9.31 3.14
CA GLY A 102 26.58 9.62 3.30
C GLY A 102 27.18 9.15 4.63
N ASN A 103 28.49 9.27 4.71
CA ASN A 103 29.34 8.74 5.77
C ASN A 103 29.45 9.73 6.95
N ASP A 104 28.37 10.40 7.35
CA ASP A 104 28.47 11.46 8.38
C ASP A 104 28.66 10.91 9.80
N GLY A 105 28.41 9.61 10.04
CA GLY A 105 28.63 8.91 11.31
C GLY A 105 27.80 9.41 12.50
N THR A 106 26.93 10.40 12.30
CA THR A 106 26.15 11.09 13.34
C THR A 106 24.65 10.82 13.24
N THR A 107 24.14 10.51 12.04
CA THR A 107 22.72 10.17 11.86
C THR A 107 22.48 8.67 12.09
N PRO A 108 21.61 8.27 13.05
CA PRO A 108 21.34 6.86 13.31
C PRO A 108 20.66 6.17 12.13
N GLU A 109 21.01 4.90 11.89
CA GLU A 109 20.40 4.11 10.83
C GLU A 109 18.98 3.68 11.18
N ARG A 110 18.14 3.43 10.16
CA ARG A 110 16.77 2.89 10.32
C ARG A 110 16.69 1.73 11.31
N ALA A 111 17.60 0.75 11.18
CA ALA A 111 17.58 -0.44 12.04
C ALA A 111 17.88 -0.12 13.51
N GLU A 112 18.73 0.88 13.76
CA GLU A 112 19.06 1.35 15.10
C GLU A 112 17.87 2.10 15.72
N MET A 113 17.21 2.97 14.94
CA MET A 113 15.99 3.67 15.37
C MET A 113 14.87 2.69 15.73
N VAL A 114 14.67 1.65 14.92
CA VAL A 114 13.70 0.59 15.20
C VAL A 114 14.06 -0.17 16.49
N LYS A 115 15.33 -0.48 16.73
CA LYS A 115 15.78 -1.16 17.96
C LYS A 115 15.52 -0.30 19.19
N VAL A 116 15.90 0.97 19.17
CA VAL A 116 15.67 1.92 20.27
C VAL A 116 14.17 2.03 20.56
N TYR A 117 13.35 2.24 19.53
CA TYR A 117 11.90 2.32 19.70
C TYR A 117 11.27 1.06 20.30
N LYS A 118 11.68 -0.13 19.85
CA LYS A 118 11.21 -1.41 20.41
C LYS A 118 11.59 -1.55 21.89
N ALA A 119 12.81 -1.17 22.27
CA ALA A 119 13.24 -1.19 23.67
C ALA A 119 12.43 -0.19 24.52
N MET A 120 12.20 1.03 24.01
CA MET A 120 11.38 2.02 24.71
C MET A 120 9.94 1.54 24.93
N ARG A 121 9.32 0.92 23.93
CA ARG A 121 7.95 0.37 24.05
C ARG A 121 7.81 -0.70 25.13
N GLN A 122 8.88 -1.45 25.43
CA GLN A 122 8.86 -2.46 26.49
C GLN A 122 8.89 -1.84 27.89
N VAL A 123 9.40 -0.61 28.02
CA VAL A 123 9.50 0.11 29.29
C VAL A 123 8.29 1.02 29.50
N ASP A 124 7.95 1.81 28.47
CA ASP A 124 6.82 2.74 28.46
C ASP A 124 6.32 2.96 27.02
N GLU A 125 5.17 2.38 26.69
CA GLU A 125 4.57 2.46 25.36
C GLU A 125 4.17 3.90 24.99
N THR A 126 3.63 4.68 25.92
CA THR A 126 3.22 6.06 25.68
C THR A 126 4.42 6.96 25.40
N TYR A 127 5.49 6.85 26.19
CA TYR A 127 6.71 7.62 25.97
C TYR A 127 7.39 7.24 24.65
N ALA A 128 7.41 5.96 24.29
CA ALA A 128 7.96 5.51 23.02
C ALA A 128 7.23 6.11 21.81
N HIS A 129 5.90 6.18 21.85
CA HIS A 129 5.11 6.81 20.79
C HIS A 129 5.33 8.33 20.72
N ALA A 130 5.45 9.01 21.86
CA ALA A 130 5.77 10.44 21.91
C ALA A 130 7.17 10.73 21.33
N TRP A 131 8.17 9.93 21.71
CA TRP A 131 9.54 10.05 21.17
C TRP A 131 9.57 9.81 19.66
N ARG A 132 8.90 8.76 19.16
CA ARG A 132 8.77 8.51 17.72
C ARG A 132 8.21 9.75 17.02
N SER A 133 7.09 10.27 17.50
CA SER A 133 6.41 11.42 16.92
C SER A 133 7.31 12.65 16.77
N GLN A 134 8.20 12.90 17.74
CA GLN A 134 9.09 14.05 17.75
C GLN A 134 10.35 13.88 16.88
N THR A 135 10.69 12.65 16.48
CA THR A 135 11.99 12.33 15.87
C THR A 135 11.94 12.25 14.33
N LEU A 136 10.77 12.29 13.71
CA LEU A 136 10.65 12.09 12.25
C LEU A 136 10.83 13.39 11.44
N ILE A 137 11.84 13.43 10.56
CA ILE A 137 12.08 14.49 9.56
C ILE A 137 12.32 13.80 8.19
N GLY A 138 11.62 14.20 7.12
CA GLY A 138 11.55 13.40 5.87
C GLY A 138 12.13 14.04 4.60
N ARG A 139 12.96 13.28 3.86
CA ARG A 139 13.27 13.43 2.40
C ARG A 139 13.56 12.05 1.78
N LEU A 140 12.62 11.44 1.02
CA LEU A 140 12.78 10.05 0.53
C LEU A 140 12.28 9.71 -0.89
N SER A 141 11.70 10.65 -1.62
CA SER A 141 10.82 10.28 -2.75
C SER A 141 11.49 9.79 -4.02
N ARG A 142 12.69 10.29 -4.35
CA ARG A 142 13.34 9.98 -5.64
C ARG A 142 13.83 8.52 -5.71
N GLU A 143 14.36 8.00 -4.62
CA GLU A 143 14.89 6.63 -4.58
C GLU A 143 13.77 5.60 -4.70
N LEU A 144 12.65 5.79 -3.98
CA LEU A 144 11.49 4.90 -4.05
C LEU A 144 10.86 4.86 -5.43
N ALA A 145 10.75 6.02 -6.10
CA ALA A 145 10.25 6.09 -7.47
C ALA A 145 11.14 5.28 -8.43
N THR A 146 12.46 5.46 -8.31
CA THR A 146 13.44 4.76 -9.15
C THR A 146 13.35 3.24 -8.95
N LYS A 147 13.29 2.78 -7.70
CA LYS A 147 13.16 1.36 -7.34
C LYS A 147 11.87 0.76 -7.90
N PHE A 148 10.74 1.46 -7.81
CA PHE A 148 9.46 0.96 -8.33
C PHE A 148 9.45 0.85 -9.85
N LEU A 149 10.04 1.80 -10.56
CA LEU A 149 10.09 1.79 -12.02
C LEU A 149 10.98 0.67 -12.58
N ALA A 150 11.96 0.23 -11.80
CA ALA A 150 12.80 -0.93 -12.09
C ALA A 150 12.26 -2.25 -11.52
N SER A 151 11.08 -2.23 -10.87
CA SER A 151 10.49 -3.40 -10.22
C SER A 151 9.75 -4.32 -11.20
N PRO A 152 9.21 -5.48 -10.74
CA PRO A 152 8.37 -6.35 -11.57
C PRO A 152 7.17 -5.64 -12.23
N ALA A 153 6.70 -4.52 -11.65
CA ALA A 153 5.65 -3.71 -12.25
C ALA A 153 6.03 -3.17 -13.65
N SER A 154 7.34 -3.07 -13.95
CA SER A 154 7.85 -2.56 -15.21
C SER A 154 7.40 -3.38 -16.43
N HIS A 155 7.26 -4.70 -16.28
CA HIS A 155 6.82 -5.61 -17.35
C HIS A 155 5.36 -5.38 -17.78
N ILE A 156 4.54 -4.79 -16.90
CA ILE A 156 3.10 -4.53 -17.14
C ILE A 156 2.79 -3.05 -17.38
N PHE A 157 3.81 -2.20 -17.48
CA PHE A 157 3.63 -0.81 -17.91
C PHE A 157 3.30 -0.71 -19.40
N ARG A 158 2.57 0.35 -19.76
CA ARG A 158 2.36 0.75 -21.14
C ARG A 158 3.72 1.03 -21.77
N GLN A 159 4.05 0.30 -22.82
CA GLN A 159 5.27 0.55 -23.59
C GLN A 159 5.13 1.88 -24.33
N THR A 160 6.11 2.77 -24.15
CA THR A 160 6.23 4.02 -24.90
C THR A 160 7.71 4.32 -25.12
N ALA A 161 8.08 4.64 -26.35
CA ALA A 161 9.44 5.04 -26.71
C ALA A 161 9.65 6.56 -26.59
N ARG A 162 8.59 7.33 -26.26
CA ARG A 162 8.67 8.79 -26.18
C ARG A 162 9.26 9.18 -24.82
N ALA A 163 10.42 9.84 -24.86
CA ALA A 163 11.10 10.33 -23.65
C ALA A 163 10.19 11.22 -22.77
N ASP A 164 9.27 11.98 -23.37
CA ASP A 164 8.31 12.82 -22.63
C ASP A 164 7.32 12.00 -21.81
N ASP A 165 6.81 10.90 -22.36
CA ASP A 165 5.87 10.04 -21.65
C ASP A 165 6.57 9.31 -20.48
N ILE A 166 7.82 8.89 -20.69
CA ILE A 166 8.66 8.28 -19.65
C ILE A 166 8.91 9.29 -18.52
N ARG A 167 9.37 10.51 -18.85
CA ARG A 167 9.58 11.59 -17.87
C ARG A 167 8.30 11.94 -17.11
N THR A 168 7.17 11.99 -17.80
CA THR A 168 5.86 12.27 -17.20
C THR A 168 5.49 11.18 -16.19
N ARG A 169 5.64 9.91 -16.54
CA ARG A 169 5.40 8.78 -15.63
C ARG A 169 6.25 8.88 -14.36
N GLU A 170 7.54 9.16 -14.53
CA GLU A 170 8.49 9.33 -13.43
C GLU A 170 8.10 10.47 -12.50
N GLN A 171 7.80 11.65 -13.05
CA GLN A 171 7.42 12.84 -12.28
C GLN A 171 6.11 12.63 -11.53
N GLU A 172 5.11 12.02 -12.17
CA GLU A 172 3.82 11.70 -11.52
C GLU A 172 4.01 10.71 -10.38
N LEU A 173 4.85 9.68 -10.57
CA LEU A 173 5.15 8.70 -9.51
C LEU A 173 5.90 9.34 -8.34
N GLN A 174 6.90 10.19 -8.62
CA GLN A 174 7.62 10.93 -7.59
C GLN A 174 6.67 11.84 -6.79
N SER A 175 5.75 12.53 -7.47
CA SER A 175 4.74 13.38 -6.82
C SER A 175 3.81 12.56 -5.92
N LEU A 176 3.32 11.41 -6.40
CA LEU A 176 2.50 10.48 -5.63
C LEU A 176 3.24 9.99 -4.38
N LEU A 177 4.48 9.52 -4.52
CA LEU A 177 5.28 9.02 -3.40
C LEU A 177 5.65 10.12 -2.41
N ASN A 178 5.88 11.35 -2.87
CA ASN A 178 6.02 12.51 -1.99
C ASN A 178 4.77 12.75 -1.16
N GLY A 179 3.59 12.79 -1.79
CA GLY A 179 2.31 12.97 -1.09
C GLY A 179 2.05 11.85 -0.08
N ALA A 180 2.31 10.60 -0.46
CA ALA A 180 2.19 9.45 0.43
C ALA A 180 3.14 9.53 1.63
N ALA A 181 4.41 9.92 1.40
CA ALA A 181 5.39 10.07 2.47
C ALA A 181 5.03 11.22 3.42
N GLN A 182 4.53 12.35 2.91
CA GLN A 182 4.06 13.46 3.72
C GLN A 182 2.85 13.07 4.57
N LEU A 183 1.91 12.32 4.00
CA LEU A 183 0.76 11.79 4.73
C LEU A 183 1.23 10.81 5.82
N ALA A 184 2.04 9.81 5.47
CA ALA A 184 2.58 8.85 6.43
C ALA A 184 3.31 9.55 7.58
N LEU A 185 4.18 10.54 7.29
CA LEU A 185 4.86 11.35 8.29
C LEU A 185 3.86 12.09 9.19
N SER A 186 2.82 12.70 8.61
CA SER A 186 1.76 13.39 9.36
C SER A 186 0.96 12.45 10.25
N LEU A 187 0.81 11.18 9.89
CA LEU A 187 0.15 10.18 10.74
C LEU A 187 1.11 9.64 11.82
N TRP A 188 2.37 9.37 11.49
CA TRP A 188 3.36 8.85 12.44
C TRP A 188 3.80 9.86 13.50
N THR A 189 3.66 11.16 13.21
CA THR A 189 3.85 12.26 14.17
C THR A 189 2.69 12.40 15.16
N GLN A 190 1.62 11.62 15.02
CA GLN A 190 0.54 11.58 16.01
C GLN A 190 0.81 10.48 17.06
N ARG A 191 0.12 10.53 18.20
CA ARG A 191 0.26 9.54 19.29
C ARG A 191 -0.30 8.15 18.96
N PRO A 192 -1.37 8.00 18.15
CA PRO A 192 -1.83 6.66 17.76
C PRO A 192 -0.75 5.86 17.02
N PHE A 193 -0.77 4.55 17.24
CA PHE A 193 0.08 3.60 16.52
C PHE A 193 -0.67 3.02 15.33
N ILE A 194 -0.01 2.96 14.17
CA ILE A 194 -0.64 2.56 12.91
C ILE A 194 -0.16 1.17 12.52
N VAL A 195 -1.08 0.35 12.01
CA VAL A 195 -0.81 -0.98 11.48
C VAL A 195 -1.45 -1.12 10.10
N CYS A 196 -0.65 -1.57 9.13
CA CYS A 196 -1.14 -2.11 7.86
C CYS A 196 -1.61 -3.55 8.09
N TRP A 197 -2.88 -3.84 7.83
CA TRP A 197 -3.50 -5.14 8.07
C TRP A 197 -3.90 -5.84 6.76
N ILE A 198 -3.48 -7.10 6.61
CA ILE A 198 -3.64 -7.96 5.42
C ILE A 198 -3.94 -9.43 5.80
N GLU A 199 -4.83 -9.66 6.76
CA GLU A 199 -5.18 -11.04 7.13
C GLU A 199 -6.27 -11.59 6.21
N TYR A 200 -6.04 -12.80 5.69
CA TYR A 200 -7.01 -13.53 4.88
C TYR A 200 -8.14 -14.07 5.75
N HIS A 201 -9.35 -13.58 5.45
CA HIS A 201 -10.61 -14.12 5.94
C HIS A 201 -11.54 -14.33 4.75
N ASP A 202 -12.61 -15.09 5.00
CA ASP A 202 -13.73 -15.10 4.08
C ASP A 202 -14.30 -13.69 3.97
N PHE A 203 -14.58 -13.28 2.74
CA PHE A 203 -15.16 -11.98 2.46
C PHE A 203 -16.58 -11.90 3.04
N ALA A 204 -16.94 -10.71 3.51
CA ALA A 204 -18.33 -10.36 3.81
C ALA A 204 -18.54 -8.89 3.48
N ILE A 205 -19.68 -8.53 2.87
CA ILE A 205 -20.00 -7.16 2.47
C ILE A 205 -19.95 -6.18 3.66
N ASN A 206 -20.30 -6.66 4.85
CA ASN A 206 -20.30 -5.90 6.10
C ASN A 206 -19.00 -6.04 6.92
N HIS A 207 -17.94 -6.63 6.36
CA HIS A 207 -16.68 -6.83 7.08
C HIS A 207 -16.06 -5.49 7.50
N ARG A 208 -15.80 -5.33 8.80
CA ARG A 208 -15.37 -4.02 9.36
C ARG A 208 -14.04 -3.50 8.83
N LYS A 209 -13.16 -4.40 8.38
CA LYS A 209 -11.79 -4.04 7.93
C LYS A 209 -11.56 -4.19 6.43
N MET A 210 -12.50 -4.71 5.65
CA MET A 210 -12.28 -4.92 4.21
C MET A 210 -13.53 -4.58 3.41
N SER A 211 -13.34 -4.31 2.12
CA SER A 211 -14.40 -4.06 1.15
C SER A 211 -13.97 -4.62 -0.20
N ALA A 212 -14.93 -5.13 -0.98
CA ALA A 212 -14.66 -5.61 -2.31
C ALA A 212 -14.19 -4.47 -3.22
N HIS A 213 -13.30 -4.80 -4.16
CA HIS A 213 -12.89 -3.88 -5.19
C HIS A 213 -14.11 -3.53 -6.05
N ARG A 214 -14.24 -2.25 -6.43
CA ARG A 214 -15.39 -1.72 -7.21
C ARG A 214 -15.70 -2.43 -8.53
N LEU A 215 -14.78 -3.27 -9.03
CA LEU A 215 -14.98 -4.05 -10.25
C LEU A 215 -15.84 -5.29 -10.04
N HIS A 216 -16.12 -5.67 -8.78
CA HIS A 216 -17.16 -6.66 -8.49
C HIS A 216 -18.57 -6.10 -8.68
N HIS A 217 -18.73 -4.77 -8.72
CA HIS A 217 -20.03 -4.12 -8.87
C HIS A 217 -21.05 -4.58 -7.80
N LEU A 218 -20.60 -4.65 -6.54
CA LEU A 218 -21.46 -4.91 -5.39
C LEU A 218 -22.09 -3.60 -4.91
N ASP A 219 -23.38 -3.66 -4.62
CA ASP A 219 -24.11 -2.63 -3.86
C ASP A 219 -24.04 -2.96 -2.35
N GLU A 220 -24.50 -2.05 -1.48
CA GLU A 220 -24.31 -2.16 -0.02
C GLU A 220 -24.95 -3.41 0.62
N ASP A 221 -26.01 -3.93 0.01
CA ASP A 221 -26.75 -5.12 0.47
C ASP A 221 -26.44 -6.38 -0.38
N ASP A 222 -25.52 -6.29 -1.34
CA ASP A 222 -25.16 -7.41 -2.23
C ASP A 222 -24.21 -8.40 -1.53
N THR A 223 -24.80 -9.45 -0.97
CA THR A 223 -24.12 -10.50 -0.21
C THR A 223 -23.64 -11.68 -1.07
N ARG A 224 -23.70 -11.61 -2.41
CA ARG A 224 -23.40 -12.75 -3.29
C ARG A 224 -21.97 -13.29 -3.17
N LEU A 225 -21.05 -12.48 -2.65
CA LEU A 225 -19.65 -12.87 -2.43
C LEU A 225 -19.35 -13.18 -0.96
N ASP A 226 -20.33 -13.12 -0.06
CA ASP A 226 -20.12 -13.46 1.35
C ASP A 226 -19.70 -14.93 1.47
N GLY A 227 -18.71 -15.20 2.32
CA GLY A 227 -18.11 -16.53 2.50
C GLY A 227 -17.06 -16.90 1.45
N LYS A 228 -16.87 -16.10 0.39
CA LYS A 228 -15.87 -16.36 -0.65
C LYS A 228 -14.46 -15.96 -0.21
N LYS A 229 -13.45 -16.57 -0.83
CA LYS A 229 -12.04 -16.31 -0.49
C LYS A 229 -11.56 -15.00 -1.11
N VAL A 230 -10.75 -14.27 -0.36
CA VAL A 230 -9.96 -13.15 -0.92
C VAL A 230 -8.86 -13.72 -1.79
N LEU A 231 -8.76 -13.24 -3.05
CA LEU A 231 -7.70 -13.59 -3.99
C LEU A 231 -6.53 -12.62 -3.91
N LEU A 232 -6.83 -11.32 -3.94
CA LEU A 232 -5.82 -10.28 -4.08
C LEU A 232 -6.17 -9.06 -3.22
N PHE A 233 -5.27 -8.68 -2.34
CA PHE A 233 -5.31 -7.35 -1.73
C PHE A 233 -4.87 -6.31 -2.76
N ILE A 234 -5.69 -5.28 -2.93
CA ILE A 234 -5.35 -4.10 -3.74
C ILE A 234 -4.66 -3.06 -2.88
N GLN A 235 -5.07 -2.96 -1.62
CA GLN A 235 -4.44 -2.14 -0.59
C GLN A 235 -4.82 -2.71 0.79
N PRO A 236 -4.01 -2.48 1.83
CA PRO A 236 -4.26 -3.01 3.15
C PRO A 236 -5.31 -2.17 3.88
N ALA A 237 -5.79 -2.67 5.02
CA ALA A 237 -6.49 -1.81 5.97
C ALA A 237 -5.48 -1.01 6.79
N ILE A 238 -5.84 0.21 7.17
CA ILE A 238 -5.05 1.05 8.09
C ILE A 238 -5.80 1.10 9.40
N LEU A 239 -5.21 0.46 10.41
CA LEU A 239 -5.73 0.40 11.77
C LEU A 239 -4.92 1.36 12.64
N ALA A 240 -5.60 2.16 13.45
CA ALA A 240 -4.98 3.01 14.45
C ALA A 240 -5.33 2.51 15.85
N TYR A 241 -4.32 2.43 16.71
CA TYR A 241 -4.43 2.03 18.10
C TYR A 241 -4.11 3.22 19.00
N GLY A 242 -4.94 3.43 20.01
CA GLY A 242 -4.83 4.53 20.95
C GLY A 242 -5.44 5.85 20.49
N THR A 243 -5.58 6.77 21.44
CA THR A 243 -6.21 8.09 21.27
C THR A 243 -5.18 9.17 20.92
N ALA A 244 -5.68 10.37 20.55
CA ALA A 244 -4.83 11.54 20.33
C ALA A 244 -4.03 11.95 21.59
N ASP A 245 -4.54 11.59 22.77
CA ASP A 245 -3.89 11.80 24.07
C ASP A 245 -2.92 10.66 24.45
N GLY A 246 -2.77 9.63 23.62
CA GLY A 246 -1.85 8.51 23.85
C GLY A 246 -2.32 7.55 24.95
N GLN A 247 -3.63 7.30 24.98
CA GLN A 247 -4.29 6.36 25.89
C GLN A 247 -5.02 5.28 25.08
N ASP A 248 -5.52 4.22 25.73
CA ASP A 248 -6.37 3.17 25.13
C ASP A 248 -5.78 2.43 23.91
N TYR A 249 -4.49 2.09 23.94
CA TYR A 249 -3.84 1.32 22.87
C TYR A 249 -4.40 -0.09 22.65
N ASN A 250 -5.25 -0.58 23.55
CA ASN A 250 -6.03 -1.81 23.39
C ASN A 250 -7.26 -1.63 22.46
N GLN A 251 -7.71 -0.39 22.24
CA GLN A 251 -8.80 -0.08 21.32
C GLN A 251 -8.25 0.26 19.93
N ARG A 252 -8.99 -0.12 18.89
CA ARG A 252 -8.61 0.15 17.50
C ARG A 252 -9.70 0.90 16.74
N LYS A 253 -9.26 1.82 15.88
CA LYS A 253 -10.07 2.47 14.86
C LYS A 253 -9.64 1.97 13.48
N VAL A 254 -10.60 1.85 12.57
CA VAL A 254 -10.32 1.52 11.17
C VAL A 254 -10.29 2.84 10.40
N TRP A 255 -9.11 3.40 10.13
CA TRP A 255 -8.96 4.62 9.33
C TRP A 255 -9.10 4.37 7.83
N MET A 256 -8.82 3.15 7.38
CA MET A 256 -9.07 2.73 6.00
C MET A 256 -9.35 1.24 5.96
N ARG A 257 -10.37 0.81 5.21
CA ARG A 257 -10.62 -0.60 4.94
C ARG A 257 -9.66 -1.09 3.85
N ALA A 258 -9.26 -2.35 3.95
CA ALA A 258 -8.60 -3.06 2.87
C ALA A 258 -9.53 -3.10 1.65
N THR A 259 -8.97 -2.97 0.46
CA THR A 259 -9.71 -3.22 -0.78
C THR A 259 -9.22 -4.54 -1.34
N VAL A 260 -10.13 -5.47 -1.62
CA VAL A 260 -9.79 -6.84 -2.02
C VAL A 260 -10.50 -7.25 -3.30
N VAL A 261 -9.86 -8.08 -4.10
CA VAL A 261 -10.51 -8.87 -5.15
C VAL A 261 -10.86 -10.23 -4.55
N VAL A 262 -12.10 -10.62 -4.73
CA VAL A 262 -12.70 -11.84 -4.17
C VAL A 262 -12.83 -12.90 -5.27
N ASP A 263 -12.64 -14.16 -4.94
CA ASP A 263 -12.91 -15.27 -5.86
C ASP A 263 -14.42 -15.43 -6.05
N GLU A 264 -14.91 -15.28 -7.28
CA GLU A 264 -16.34 -15.49 -7.54
C GLU A 264 -16.69 -16.99 -7.62
N GLY A 265 -15.68 -17.85 -7.75
CA GLY A 265 -15.83 -19.28 -8.03
C GLY A 265 -16.22 -19.48 -9.50
N SER A 266 -15.28 -19.97 -10.30
CA SER A 266 -15.55 -20.46 -11.65
C SER A 266 -16.29 -21.80 -11.62
#